data_AF-A0A832R5A9-F1
#
_entry.id   AF-A0A832R5A9-F1
#
_cell.length_a   1.000
_cell.length_b   1.000
_cell.length_c   1.000
_cell.angle_alpha   90.00
_cell.angle_beta   90.00
_cell.angle_gamma   90.00
#
_symmetry.space_group_name_H-M   'P 1'
#
loop_
_entity.id
_entity.type
_entity.pdbx_description
1 polymer ?
#
loop_
_entity_poly.entity_id
_entity_poly.type
_entity_poly.pdbx_seq_one_letter_code
_entity_poly.pdbx_strand_id
1 'polypeptide(L)'
;MFSTKKPYRDFSEYLSSRFPYKVQKISINAGFTCPNRDGSKGYGGCTYCNNQSFSPGYGKPTKSISQQLEDGINFFAHKYPNMKYLAYFQSYTNTYDPIQSLIDKYEEALSHPDVVGLIVGTRPDCMPEKLLDYFEALSKKTFVMIEYGVESTLNKTLD
;
A
#
# COMPACT_ATOMS: atom_id res chain seq x y z
N MET A 1 -6.55 13.56 37.89
CA MET A 1 -5.31 13.43 37.11
C MET A 1 -5.65 12.60 35.88
N PHE A 2 -5.80 13.21 34.70
CA PHE A 2 -6.11 12.46 33.49
C PHE A 2 -4.90 11.59 33.13
N SER A 3 -5.14 10.30 32.87
CA SER A 3 -4.09 9.39 32.38
C SER A 3 -3.53 9.96 31.07
N THR A 4 -2.22 10.22 31.03
CA THR A 4 -1.50 10.68 29.84
C THR A 4 -1.33 9.58 28.79
N LYS A 5 -1.81 8.37 29.06
CA LYS A 5 -1.67 7.21 28.18
C LYS A 5 -2.86 7.14 27.23
N LYS A 6 -2.61 7.37 25.94
CA LYS A 6 -3.62 7.22 24.88
C LYS A 6 -4.26 5.82 24.95
N PRO A 7 -5.57 5.67 24.70
CA PRO A 7 -6.24 4.36 24.68
C PRO A 7 -5.91 3.55 23.42
N TYR A 8 -5.16 4.12 22.48
CA TYR A 8 -4.70 3.49 21.25
C TYR A 8 -3.23 3.83 20.99
N ARG A 9 -2.56 3.00 20.19
CA ARG A 9 -1.27 3.33 19.60
C ARG A 9 -1.51 3.86 18.20
N ASP A 10 -1.10 5.08 17.92
CA ASP A 10 -1.22 5.61 16.56
C ASP A 10 -0.20 4.96 15.62
N PHE A 11 -0.45 5.06 14.32
CA PHE A 11 0.38 4.38 13.34
C PHE A 11 1.83 4.89 13.32
N SER A 12 2.05 6.17 13.65
CA SER A 12 3.40 6.72 13.74
C SER A 12 4.15 6.12 14.93
N GLU A 13 3.51 6.01 16.09
CA GLU A 13 4.07 5.35 17.27
C GLU A 13 4.37 3.86 16.99
N TYR A 14 3.49 3.17 16.25
CA TYR A 14 3.73 1.80 15.81
C TYR A 14 4.99 1.70 14.94
N LEU A 15 5.12 2.53 13.90
CA LEU A 15 6.29 2.51 13.02
C LEU A 15 7.58 2.89 13.77
N SER A 16 7.54 3.89 14.66
CA SER A 16 8.69 4.25 15.49
C SER A 16 9.13 3.13 16.44
N SER A 17 8.23 2.22 16.82
CA SER A 17 8.58 1.03 17.60
C SER A 17 9.20 -0.10 16.77
N ARG A 18 9.10 -0.04 15.43
CA ARG A 18 9.61 -1.06 14.50
C ARG A 18 10.90 -0.64 13.81
N PHE A 19 11.11 0.65 13.59
CA PHE A 19 12.26 1.17 12.85
C PHE A 19 13.07 2.15 13.71
N PRO A 20 14.41 2.13 13.60
CA PRO A 20 15.28 3.08 14.31
C PRO A 20 15.36 4.46 13.62
N TYR A 21 14.62 4.65 12.52
CA TYR A 21 14.59 5.87 11.71
C TYR A 21 13.15 6.28 11.38
N LYS A 22 12.96 7.54 10.97
CA LYS A 22 11.65 8.00 10.49
C LYS A 22 11.31 7.29 9.18
N VAL A 23 10.06 6.85 9.08
CA VAL A 23 9.55 6.15 7.90
C VAL A 23 8.36 6.90 7.31
N GLN A 24 8.34 7.05 5.99
CA GLN A 24 7.27 7.71 5.23
C GLN A 24 6.68 6.75 4.18
N LYS A 25 5.35 6.64 4.13
CA LYS A 25 4.67 5.91 3.04
C LYS A 25 4.81 6.69 1.73
N ILE A 26 5.20 6.03 0.65
CA ILE A 26 5.17 6.55 -0.71
C ILE A 26 4.09 5.82 -1.49
N SER A 27 3.01 6.54 -1.85
CA SER A 27 1.90 5.94 -2.57
C SER A 27 2.31 5.60 -4.00
N ILE A 28 2.03 4.38 -4.42
CA ILE A 28 2.36 3.83 -5.74
C ILE A 28 1.05 3.48 -6.44
N ASN A 29 0.93 3.93 -7.68
CA ASN A 29 -0.13 3.53 -8.58
C ASN A 29 0.45 2.63 -9.68
N ALA A 30 0.32 1.33 -9.48
CA ALA A 30 0.87 0.31 -10.38
C ALA A 30 -0.03 0.00 -11.58
N GLY A 31 -1.07 0.82 -11.84
CA GLY A 31 -1.96 0.66 -12.99
C GLY A 31 -2.99 -0.45 -12.84
N PHE A 32 -3.15 -1.03 -11.65
CA PHE A 32 -4.13 -2.09 -11.40
C PHE A 32 -5.58 -1.61 -11.57
N THR A 33 -6.47 -2.57 -11.79
CA THR A 33 -7.93 -2.37 -11.69
C THR A 33 -8.49 -3.07 -10.44
N CYS A 34 -9.80 -3.23 -10.35
CA CYS A 34 -10.42 -4.12 -9.38
C CYS A 34 -11.70 -4.76 -9.95
N PRO A 35 -12.17 -5.88 -9.36
CA PRO A 35 -13.38 -6.56 -9.86
C PRO A 35 -14.65 -5.69 -9.87
N ASN A 36 -14.72 -4.64 -9.04
CA ASN A 36 -15.87 -3.72 -9.02
C ASN A 36 -15.79 -2.66 -10.14
N ARG A 37 -14.67 -2.59 -10.86
CA ARG A 37 -14.44 -1.63 -11.96
C ARG A 37 -14.47 -2.30 -13.33
N ASP A 38 -13.93 -3.50 -13.43
CA ASP A 38 -13.71 -4.19 -14.72
C ASP A 38 -14.91 -5.00 -15.23
N GLY A 39 -15.99 -5.10 -14.45
CA GLY A 39 -17.19 -5.87 -14.79
C GLY A 39 -17.28 -7.26 -14.14
N SER A 40 -16.23 -7.74 -13.48
CA SER A 40 -16.21 -9.09 -12.89
C SER A 40 -17.16 -9.22 -11.69
N LYS A 41 -17.31 -8.14 -10.90
CA LYS A 41 -18.27 -8.04 -9.79
C LYS A 41 -19.12 -6.76 -9.82
N GLY A 42 -18.73 -5.78 -10.63
CA GLY A 42 -19.46 -4.54 -10.82
C GLY A 42 -18.79 -3.66 -11.87
N TYR A 43 -19.41 -2.53 -12.19
CA TYR A 43 -18.91 -1.57 -13.17
C TYR A 43 -18.69 -0.20 -12.52
N GLY A 44 -17.64 0.50 -12.92
CA GLY A 44 -17.36 1.87 -12.48
C GLY A 44 -16.68 2.02 -11.11
N GLY A 45 -16.65 0.98 -10.28
CA GLY A 45 -16.06 0.99 -8.94
C GLY A 45 -17.10 1.16 -7.83
N CYS A 46 -16.65 1.14 -6.57
CA CYS A 46 -17.54 1.40 -5.43
C CYS A 46 -18.10 2.83 -5.52
N THR A 47 -19.32 3.06 -5.03
CA THR A 47 -20.01 4.36 -5.16
C THR A 47 -19.24 5.55 -4.59
N TYR A 48 -18.40 5.33 -3.57
CA TYR A 48 -17.54 6.34 -2.95
C TYR A 48 -16.09 6.34 -3.47
N CYS A 49 -15.74 5.43 -4.38
CA CYS A 49 -14.38 5.22 -4.85
C CYS A 49 -13.92 6.36 -5.78
N ASN A 50 -13.13 7.30 -5.24
CA ASN A 50 -12.46 8.33 -6.02
C ASN A 50 -10.94 8.32 -5.80
N ASN A 51 -10.24 7.40 -6.46
CA ASN A 51 -8.78 7.27 -6.30
C ASN A 51 -7.99 8.54 -6.68
N GLN A 52 -8.55 9.39 -7.55
CA GLN A 52 -7.88 10.62 -7.95
C GLN A 52 -7.79 11.65 -6.82
N SER A 53 -8.74 11.67 -5.87
CA SER A 53 -8.74 12.65 -4.78
C SER A 53 -7.66 12.39 -3.73
N PHE A 54 -7.10 11.18 -3.70
CA PHE A 54 -6.09 10.77 -2.73
C PHE A 54 -4.80 10.23 -3.35
N SER A 55 -4.69 10.20 -4.68
CA SER A 55 -3.43 9.89 -5.36
C SER A 55 -2.54 11.13 -5.45
N PRO A 56 -1.28 11.08 -4.99
CA PRO A 56 -0.38 12.22 -5.13
C PRO A 56 -0.04 12.47 -6.60
N GLY A 57 0.34 13.71 -6.94
CA GLY A 57 0.66 14.10 -8.32
C GLY A 57 1.81 13.30 -8.97
N TYR A 58 2.68 12.69 -8.15
CA TYR A 58 3.75 11.80 -8.61
C TYR A 58 3.27 10.37 -8.93
N GLY A 59 2.16 9.92 -8.34
CA GLY A 59 1.61 8.56 -8.45
C GLY A 59 0.80 8.34 -9.73
N LYS A 60 1.41 8.55 -10.90
CA LYS A 60 0.76 8.38 -12.21
C LYS A 60 1.05 6.97 -12.77
N PRO A 61 0.03 6.24 -13.25
CA PRO A 61 0.21 4.87 -13.75
C PRO A 61 1.01 4.79 -15.06
N THR A 62 1.28 5.92 -15.71
CA THR A 62 2.13 6.02 -16.89
C THR A 62 3.63 5.98 -16.56
N LYS A 63 4.00 6.00 -15.27
CA LYS A 63 5.39 5.94 -14.79
C LYS A 63 5.69 4.55 -14.22
N SER A 64 6.94 4.12 -14.33
CA SER A 64 7.39 2.89 -13.66
C SER A 64 7.31 3.03 -12.12
N ILE A 65 7.35 1.91 -11.40
CA ILE A 65 7.30 1.93 -9.93
C ILE A 65 8.51 2.68 -9.38
N SER A 66 9.70 2.43 -9.95
CA SER A 66 10.94 3.13 -9.59
C SER A 66 10.83 4.64 -9.77
N GLN A 67 10.25 5.12 -10.87
CA GLN A 67 10.06 6.55 -11.12
C GLN A 67 9.08 7.18 -10.12
N GLN A 68 7.98 6.51 -9.80
CA GLN A 68 7.03 7.00 -8.80
C GLN A 68 7.65 7.06 -7.40
N LEU A 69 8.49 6.08 -7.06
CA LEU A 69 9.24 6.06 -5.81
C LEU A 69 10.22 7.22 -5.73
N GLU A 70 11.06 7.41 -6.75
CA GLU A 70 12.02 8.52 -6.80
C GLU A 70 11.34 9.88 -6.65
N ASP A 71 10.27 10.12 -7.40
CA ASP A 71 9.51 11.37 -7.31
C ASP A 71 8.90 11.58 -5.92
N GLY A 72 8.34 10.52 -5.33
CA GLY A 72 7.76 10.57 -3.99
C GLY A 72 8.81 10.78 -2.90
N ILE A 73 9.96 10.12 -3.02
CA ILE A 73 11.12 10.27 -2.14
C ILE A 73 11.62 11.70 -2.20
N ASN A 74 11.87 12.24 -3.39
CA ASN A 74 12.29 13.62 -3.60
C ASN A 74 11.27 14.63 -3.03
N PHE A 75 9.98 14.34 -3.19
CA PHE A 75 8.93 15.16 -2.61
C PHE A 75 8.98 15.21 -1.07
N PHE A 76 9.35 14.12 -0.40
CA PHE A 76 9.35 14.04 1.07
C PHE A 76 10.73 14.20 1.72
N ALA A 77 11.84 14.05 0.98
CA ALA A 77 13.20 14.01 1.51
C ALA A 77 13.57 15.23 2.37
N HIS A 78 12.99 16.40 2.07
CA HIS A 78 13.22 17.64 2.82
C HIS A 78 12.65 17.64 4.24
N LYS A 79 11.74 16.72 4.59
CA LYS A 79 11.05 16.73 5.89
C LYS A 79 11.93 16.28 7.05
N TYR A 80 12.75 15.25 6.83
CA TYR A 80 13.58 14.65 7.88
C TYR A 80 14.88 14.08 7.28
N PRO A 81 16.02 14.28 7.95
CA PRO A 81 17.27 13.64 7.54
C PRO A 81 17.19 12.12 7.72
N ASN A 82 17.84 11.37 6.84
CA ASN A 82 17.95 9.90 6.90
C ASN A 82 16.60 9.16 6.94
N MET A 83 15.55 9.77 6.39
CA MET A 83 14.23 9.16 6.30
C MET A 83 14.27 7.95 5.37
N LYS A 84 13.56 6.89 5.74
CA LYS A 84 13.35 5.70 4.92
C LYS A 84 11.89 5.60 4.49
N TYR A 85 11.59 4.70 3.57
CA TYR A 85 10.31 4.71 2.87
C TYR A 85 9.63 3.34 2.88
N LEU A 86 8.30 3.35 2.89
CA LEU A 86 7.49 2.16 2.63
C LEU A 86 6.82 2.34 1.28
N ALA A 87 7.07 1.41 0.38
CA ALA A 87 6.36 1.32 -0.90
C ALA A 87 4.90 0.96 -0.61
N TYR A 88 3.97 1.90 -0.85
CA TYR A 88 2.56 1.74 -0.51
C TYR A 88 1.71 1.59 -1.77
N PHE A 89 1.43 0.35 -2.13
CA PHE A 89 0.51 -0.02 -3.20
C PHE A 89 -0.92 0.20 -2.72
N GLN A 90 -1.45 1.40 -2.97
CA GLN A 90 -2.70 1.88 -2.40
C GLN A 90 -3.88 1.74 -3.38
N SER A 91 -3.67 2.09 -4.64
CA SER A 91 -4.79 2.32 -5.56
C SER A 91 -5.41 1.01 -6.05
N TYR A 92 -6.73 0.91 -5.94
CA TYR A 92 -7.53 -0.25 -6.40
C TYR A 92 -7.18 -1.56 -5.69
N THR A 93 -7.09 -2.68 -6.41
CA THR A 93 -6.81 -4.01 -5.84
C THR A 93 -5.42 -4.44 -6.26
N ASN A 94 -4.45 -4.20 -5.38
CA ASN A 94 -3.02 -4.37 -5.71
C ASN A 94 -2.54 -5.81 -5.74
N THR A 95 -3.45 -6.78 -5.71
CA THR A 95 -3.20 -8.22 -5.85
C THR A 95 -4.02 -8.82 -7.01
N TYR A 96 -4.57 -7.98 -7.89
CA TYR A 96 -5.44 -8.36 -8.99
C TYR A 96 -4.72 -8.30 -10.34
N ASP A 97 -3.78 -9.23 -10.52
CA ASP A 97 -2.96 -9.45 -11.72
C ASP A 97 -2.35 -10.87 -11.64
N PRO A 98 -1.75 -11.45 -12.70
CA PRO A 98 -0.98 -12.69 -12.58
C PRO A 98 0.13 -12.58 -11.53
N ILE A 99 0.32 -13.64 -10.75
CA ILE A 99 1.22 -13.63 -9.57
C ILE A 99 2.64 -13.14 -9.88
N GLN A 100 3.21 -13.53 -11.02
CA GLN A 100 4.55 -13.09 -11.40
C GLN A 100 4.61 -11.57 -11.63
N SER A 101 3.59 -11.01 -12.29
CA SER A 101 3.46 -9.58 -12.54
C SER A 101 3.32 -8.78 -11.24
N LEU A 102 2.66 -9.34 -10.22
CA LEU A 102 2.57 -8.74 -8.89
C LEU A 102 3.93 -8.73 -8.19
N ILE A 103 4.60 -9.88 -8.15
CA ILE A 103 5.92 -10.04 -7.53
C ILE A 103 6.94 -9.12 -8.18
N ASP A 104 7.00 -9.06 -9.51
CA ASP A 104 7.95 -8.22 -10.23
C ASP A 104 7.80 -6.74 -9.85
N LYS A 105 6.55 -6.25 -9.66
CA LYS A 105 6.28 -4.86 -9.23
C LYS A 105 6.68 -4.62 -7.78
N TYR A 106 6.45 -5.58 -6.88
CA TYR A 106 6.85 -5.44 -5.48
C TYR A 106 8.37 -5.48 -5.32
N GLU A 107 9.05 -6.39 -6.02
CA GLU A 107 10.50 -6.50 -6.03
C GLU A 107 11.14 -5.27 -6.70
N GLU A 108 10.54 -4.71 -7.76
CA GLU A 108 10.97 -3.42 -8.33
C GLU A 108 10.95 -2.33 -7.24
N ALA A 109 9.86 -2.24 -6.46
CA ALA A 109 9.76 -1.25 -5.40
C ALA A 109 10.80 -1.45 -4.29
N LEU A 110 11.03 -2.70 -3.89
CA LEU A 110 11.96 -3.07 -2.83
C LEU A 110 13.44 -3.01 -3.25
N SER A 111 13.72 -2.92 -4.56
CA SER A 111 15.07 -2.76 -5.07
C SER A 111 15.70 -1.40 -4.75
N HIS A 112 14.87 -0.40 -4.40
CA HIS A 112 15.34 0.93 -4.03
C HIS A 112 15.99 0.91 -2.63
N PRO A 113 17.23 1.43 -2.46
CA PRO A 113 18.01 1.26 -1.22
C PRO A 113 17.42 1.93 0.03
N ASP A 114 16.59 2.97 -0.15
CA ASP A 114 15.89 3.64 0.96
C ASP A 114 14.48 3.09 1.24
N VAL A 115 14.00 2.13 0.45
CA VAL A 115 12.72 1.46 0.70
C VAL A 115 12.95 0.28 1.64
N VAL A 116 12.32 0.33 2.81
CA VAL A 116 12.55 -0.61 3.93
C VAL A 116 11.34 -1.49 4.22
N GLY A 117 10.38 -1.51 3.30
CA GLY A 117 9.21 -2.35 3.42
C GLY A 117 8.11 -2.02 2.42
N LEU A 118 7.10 -2.89 2.45
CA LEU A 118 6.01 -2.93 1.50
C LEU A 118 4.68 -2.87 2.25
N ILE A 119 3.74 -2.08 1.73
CA ILE A 119 2.35 -2.07 2.16
C ILE A 119 1.47 -2.31 0.94
N VAL A 120 0.60 -3.33 0.99
CA VAL A 120 -0.29 -3.70 -0.10
C VAL A 120 -1.74 -3.59 0.34
N GLY A 121 -2.43 -2.58 -0.19
CA GLY A 121 -3.87 -2.40 -0.05
C GLY A 121 -4.63 -3.26 -1.07
N THR A 122 -5.55 -4.09 -0.61
CA THR A 122 -6.30 -4.98 -1.49
C THR A 122 -7.67 -5.36 -0.95
N ARG A 123 -8.42 -6.11 -1.76
CA ARG A 123 -9.69 -6.71 -1.35
C ARG A 123 -9.46 -8.08 -0.71
N PRO A 124 -10.25 -8.44 0.31
CA PRO A 124 -10.10 -9.73 1.00
C PRO A 124 -10.38 -10.94 0.09
N ASP A 125 -11.17 -10.77 -0.96
CA ASP A 125 -11.52 -11.83 -1.93
C ASP A 125 -10.55 -11.93 -3.11
N CYS A 126 -9.47 -11.13 -3.13
CA CYS A 126 -8.47 -11.10 -4.20
C CYS A 126 -7.09 -11.52 -3.69
N MET A 127 -7.00 -12.51 -2.80
CA MET A 127 -5.74 -12.94 -2.19
C MET A 127 -5.51 -14.46 -2.39
N PRO A 128 -4.82 -14.88 -3.47
CA PRO A 128 -4.48 -16.28 -3.69
C PRO A 128 -3.48 -16.81 -2.64
N GLU A 129 -3.60 -18.08 -2.24
CA GLU A 129 -2.69 -18.71 -1.26
C GLU A 129 -1.21 -18.58 -1.63
N LYS A 130 -0.87 -18.81 -2.90
CA LYS A 130 0.52 -18.66 -3.38
C LYS A 130 1.10 -17.26 -3.18
N LEU A 131 0.23 -16.24 -3.20
CA LEU A 131 0.67 -14.86 -2.95
C LEU A 131 0.87 -14.61 -1.45
N LEU A 132 0.08 -15.26 -0.58
CA LEU A 132 0.33 -15.27 0.86
C LEU A 132 1.66 -15.96 1.20
N ASP A 133 1.98 -17.09 0.55
CA ASP A 133 3.27 -17.76 0.73
C ASP A 133 4.44 -16.83 0.38
N TYR A 134 4.31 -16.07 -0.71
CA TYR A 134 5.28 -15.05 -1.09
C TYR A 134 5.41 -13.95 -0.02
N PHE A 135 4.31 -13.39 0.47
CA PHE A 135 4.35 -12.36 1.51
C PHE A 135 4.90 -12.88 2.83
N GLU A 136 4.62 -14.13 3.20
CA GLU A 136 5.20 -14.76 4.39
C GLU A 136 6.73 -14.86 4.25
N ALA A 137 7.22 -15.35 3.11
CA ALA A 137 8.65 -15.43 2.83
C ALA A 137 9.32 -14.04 2.80
N LEU A 138 8.64 -13.05 2.23
CA LEU A 138 9.12 -11.67 2.15
C LEU A 138 9.17 -11.00 3.53
N SER A 139 8.18 -11.25 4.39
CA SER A 139 8.09 -10.69 5.75
C SER A 139 9.26 -11.09 6.66
N LYS A 140 9.95 -12.19 6.33
CA LYS A 140 11.17 -12.64 7.02
C LYS A 140 12.40 -11.81 6.64
N LYS A 141 12.34 -11.03 5.55
CA LYS A 141 13.45 -10.23 4.99
C LYS A 141 13.24 -8.73 5.15
N THR A 142 11.99 -8.26 5.08
CA THR A 142 11.64 -6.85 5.14
C THR A 142 10.28 -6.65 5.81
N PHE A 143 9.93 -5.42 6.14
CA PHE A 143 8.61 -5.12 6.69
C PHE A 143 7.53 -5.30 5.62
N VAL A 144 6.49 -6.07 5.92
CA VAL A 144 5.34 -6.29 5.04
C VAL A 144 4.05 -6.02 5.83
N MET A 145 3.13 -5.30 5.20
CA MET A 145 1.79 -5.04 5.74
C MET A 145 0.74 -5.20 4.65
N ILE A 146 -0.28 -6.01 4.92
CA ILE A 146 -1.43 -6.17 4.03
C ILE A 146 -2.61 -5.41 4.63
N GLU A 147 -3.20 -4.51 3.87
CA GLU A 147 -4.37 -3.71 4.27
C GLU A 147 -5.59 -4.20 3.49
N TYR A 148 -6.58 -4.76 4.18
CA TYR A 148 -7.83 -5.21 3.56
C TYR A 148 -8.94 -4.17 3.70
N GLY A 149 -9.57 -3.85 2.57
CA GLY A 149 -10.79 -3.03 2.54
C GLY A 149 -12.00 -3.81 3.07
N VAL A 150 -12.39 -3.57 4.32
CA VAL A 150 -13.63 -4.12 4.92
C VAL A 150 -14.85 -3.30 4.46
N GLU A 151 -14.67 -1.99 4.32
CA GLU A 151 -15.64 -0.99 3.86
C GLU A 151 -16.87 -0.78 4.77
N SER A 152 -17.52 -1.85 5.24
CA SER A 152 -18.63 -1.81 6.19
C SER A 152 -18.67 -3.09 7.02
N THR A 153 -19.14 -2.99 8.26
CA THR A 153 -19.44 -4.15 9.11
C THR A 153 -20.87 -4.70 8.91
N LEU A 154 -21.65 -4.07 8.02
CA LEU A 154 -23.03 -4.45 7.72
C LEU A 154 -23.15 -4.88 6.26
N ASN A 155 -23.53 -6.14 6.02
CA ASN A 155 -23.69 -6.69 4.67
C ASN A 155 -24.66 -5.87 3.81
N LYS A 156 -25.77 -5.37 4.39
CA LYS A 156 -26.74 -4.52 3.68
C LYS A 156 -26.18 -3.23 3.08
N THR A 157 -24.98 -2.82 3.48
CA THR A 157 -24.27 -1.65 2.94
C THR A 157 -23.28 -2.05 1.84
N LEU A 158 -22.90 -3.33 1.79
CA LEU A 158 -22.00 -3.92 0.79
C LEU A 158 -22.76 -4.48 -0.42
N ASP A 159 -24.04 -4.80 -0.24
CA ASP A 159 -24.99 -5.19 -1.29
C ASP A 159 -25.43 -3.98 -2.16
#